data_AF-A0A485CV94-F1
#
_entry.id   AF-A0A485CV94-F1
#
_cell.length_a   1.000
_cell.length_b   1.000
_cell.length_c   1.000
_cell.angle_alpha   90.00
_cell.angle_beta   90.00
_cell.angle_gamma   90.00
#
_symmetry.space_group_name_H-M   'P 1'
#
loop_
_entity.id
_entity.type
_entity.pdbx_description
1 polymer ?
#
loop_
_entity_poly.entity_id
_entity_poly.type
_entity_poly.pdbx_seq_one_letter_code
_entity_poly.pdbx_strand_id
1 'polypeptide(L)'
;MDVDTSQHLVVRDVSLQGSRLALPGSESQENMPAEIRQQLEALDDEWHQQHNRFSEQQKCLFIPGDWLGRIEASLQDVGAQIKQARQP
;
A
#
# COMPACT_ATOMS: atom_id res chain seq x y z
N MET A 1 27.45 -10.53 -3.67
CA MET A 1 26.62 -9.91 -4.73
C MET A 1 27.54 -9.74 -5.90
N ASP A 2 27.20 -10.34 -7.04
CA ASP A 2 28.13 -10.50 -8.16
C ASP A 2 27.41 -10.19 -9.48
N VAL A 3 28.16 -9.90 -10.53
CA VAL A 3 27.63 -9.68 -11.89
C VAL A 3 27.88 -10.95 -12.71
N ASP A 4 26.83 -11.50 -13.32
CA ASP A 4 26.95 -12.69 -14.17
C ASP A 4 27.53 -12.38 -15.57
N THR A 5 27.82 -13.42 -16.36
CA THR A 5 28.37 -13.29 -17.72
C THR A 5 27.44 -12.56 -18.69
N SER A 6 26.16 -12.43 -18.33
CA SER A 6 25.14 -11.72 -19.09
C SER A 6 24.87 -10.32 -18.52
N GLN A 7 25.75 -9.82 -17.64
CA GLN A 7 25.68 -8.50 -16.99
C GLN A 7 24.46 -8.31 -16.06
N HIS A 8 23.93 -9.39 -15.46
CA HIS A 8 22.87 -9.29 -14.45
C HIS A 8 23.43 -9.32 -13.03
N LEU A 9 22.80 -8.60 -12.12
CA LEU A 9 23.08 -8.68 -10.68
C LEU A 9 22.56 -10.00 -10.12
N VAL A 10 23.41 -10.75 -9.40
CA VAL A 10 23.07 -12.02 -8.77
C VAL A 10 23.37 -11.98 -7.27
N VAL A 11 22.38 -12.39 -6.48
CA VAL A 11 22.49 -12.58 -5.02
C VAL A 11 22.58 -14.07 -4.74
N ARG A 12 23.49 -14.49 -3.87
CA ARG A 12 23.65 -15.90 -3.46
C ARG A 12 23.24 -16.09 -2.01
N ASP A 13 22.55 -17.18 -1.74
CA ASP A 13 22.23 -17.61 -0.38
C ASP A 13 23.39 -18.41 0.26
N VAL A 14 23.18 -18.91 1.48
CA VAL A 14 24.16 -19.71 2.24
C VAL A 14 24.48 -21.07 1.58
N SER A 15 23.62 -21.54 0.67
CA SER A 15 23.81 -22.75 -0.13
C SER A 15 24.45 -22.46 -1.50
N LEU A 16 24.88 -21.21 -1.72
CA LEU A 16 25.46 -20.69 -2.96
C LEU A 16 24.50 -20.68 -4.16
N GLN A 17 23.19 -20.83 -3.94
CA GLN A 17 22.19 -20.72 -5.01
C GLN A 17 22.02 -19.25 -5.41
N GLY A 18 22.16 -18.97 -6.70
CA GLY A 18 22.09 -17.61 -7.24
C GLY A 18 20.69 -17.22 -7.71
N SER A 19 20.22 -16.05 -7.28
CA SER A 19 19.01 -15.40 -7.77
C SER A 19 19.37 -14.12 -8.53
N ARG A 20 18.88 -14.00 -9.78
CA ARG A 20 19.04 -12.79 -10.59
C ARG A 20 18.08 -11.71 -10.13
N LEU A 21 18.57 -10.49 -10.00
CA LEU A 21 17.73 -9.32 -9.74
C LEU A 21 17.23 -8.73 -11.06
N ALA A 22 15.96 -8.34 -11.07
CA ALA A 22 15.35 -7.58 -12.15
C ALA A 22 14.75 -6.31 -11.54
N LEU A 23 14.77 -5.23 -12.30
CA LEU A 23 14.00 -4.04 -11.94
C LEU A 23 12.51 -4.37 -12.08
N PRO A 24 11.63 -3.80 -11.25
CA PRO A 24 10.20 -3.83 -11.53
C PRO A 24 9.96 -3.31 -12.95
N GLY A 25 9.01 -3.94 -13.67
CA GLY A 25 8.64 -3.51 -15.02
C GLY A 25 8.20 -2.04 -15.01
N SER A 26 8.28 -1.37 -16.16
CA SER A 26 7.98 0.07 -16.29
C SER A 26 6.75 0.48 -15.46
N GLU A 27 6.89 1.56 -14.68
CA GLU A 27 5.91 2.18 -13.77
C GLU A 27 4.70 2.77 -14.53
N SER A 28 4.10 2.00 -15.43
CA SER A 28 2.91 2.37 -16.18
C SER A 28 1.71 1.77 -15.49
N GLN A 29 0.65 2.55 -15.28
CA GLN A 29 -0.63 2.09 -14.73
C GLN A 29 -1.27 0.94 -15.55
N GLU A 30 -0.88 0.79 -16.82
CA GLU A 30 -1.20 -0.34 -17.70
C GLU A 30 -0.54 -1.67 -17.31
N ASN A 31 0.58 -1.62 -16.58
CA ASN A 31 1.33 -2.81 -16.16
C ASN A 31 0.84 -3.36 -14.81
N MET A 32 0.00 -2.62 -14.09
CA MET A 32 -0.66 -3.09 -12.87
C MET A 32 -1.73 -4.13 -13.24
N PRO A 33 -1.68 -5.36 -12.71
CA PRO A 33 -2.69 -6.38 -12.98
C PRO A 33 -4.09 -5.86 -12.63
N ALA A 34 -5.07 -6.16 -13.49
CA ALA A 34 -6.45 -5.70 -13.31
C ALA A 34 -7.05 -6.15 -11.96
N GLU A 35 -6.66 -7.33 -11.48
CA GLU A 35 -7.07 -7.86 -10.19
C GLU A 35 -6.61 -6.97 -9.02
N ILE A 36 -5.34 -6.54 -9.02
CA ILE A 36 -4.80 -5.65 -7.99
C ILE A 36 -5.48 -4.29 -8.03
N ARG A 37 -5.73 -3.75 -9.23
CA ARG A 37 -6.45 -2.48 -9.40
C ARG A 37 -7.87 -2.56 -8.83
N GLN A 38 -8.59 -3.64 -9.13
CA GLN A 38 -9.95 -3.85 -8.64
C GLN A 38 -9.98 -4.02 -7.11
N GLN A 39 -9.02 -4.73 -6.54
CA GLN A 39 -8.92 -4.88 -5.08
C GLN A 39 -8.58 -3.54 -4.40
N LEU A 40 -7.72 -2.71 -5.00
CA LEU A 40 -7.42 -1.37 -4.51
C LEU A 40 -8.61 -0.40 -4.61
N GLU A 41 -9.44 -0.52 -5.65
CA GLU A 41 -10.70 0.22 -5.77
C GLU A 41 -11.70 -0.18 -4.69
N ALA A 42 -11.94 -1.48 -4.50
CA ALA A 42 -12.83 -1.96 -3.45
C ALA A 42 -12.36 -1.54 -2.05
N LEU A 43 -11.05 -1.58 -1.79
CA LEU A 43 -10.46 -1.15 -0.53
C LEU A 43 -10.62 0.35 -0.29
N ASP A 44 -10.46 1.18 -1.34
CA ASP A 44 -10.68 2.63 -1.27
C ASP A 44 -12.16 2.94 -0.96
N ASP A 45 -13.10 2.25 -1.61
CA ASP A 45 -14.53 2.39 -1.33
C ASP A 45 -14.88 2.01 0.12
N GLU A 46 -14.32 0.91 0.64
CA GLU A 46 -14.51 0.50 2.03
C GLU A 46 -13.94 1.53 3.01
N TRP A 47 -12.76 2.08 2.73
CA TRP A 47 -12.14 3.12 3.54
C TRP A 47 -13.03 4.37 3.60
N HIS A 48 -13.55 4.84 2.46
CA HIS A 48 -14.48 5.98 2.41
C HIS A 48 -15.76 5.71 3.21
N GLN A 49 -16.31 4.49 3.14
CA GLN A 49 -17.48 4.12 3.94
C GLN A 49 -17.19 4.15 5.44
N GLN A 50 -16.03 3.65 5.89
CA GLN A 50 -15.63 3.69 7.29
C GLN A 50 -15.43 5.13 7.78
N HIS A 51 -14.74 5.96 6.98
CA HIS A 51 -14.50 7.37 7.29
C HIS A 51 -15.81 8.17 7.39
N ASN A 52 -16.77 7.92 6.49
CA ASN A 52 -18.09 8.54 6.55
C ASN A 52 -18.85 8.12 7.82
N ARG A 53 -18.88 6.82 8.16
CA ARG A 53 -19.53 6.34 9.38
C ARG A 53 -18.94 6.96 10.65
N PHE A 54 -17.61 7.06 10.70
CA PHE A 54 -16.92 7.75 11.80
C PHE A 54 -17.30 9.24 11.85
N SER A 55 -17.26 9.91 10.70
CA SER A 55 -17.60 11.34 10.58
C SER A 55 -19.03 11.67 10.99
N GLU A 56 -19.97 10.76 10.76
CA GLU A 56 -21.37 10.88 11.20
C GLU A 56 -21.53 10.68 12.71
N GLN A 57 -20.77 9.76 13.31
CA GLN A 57 -20.91 9.36 14.72
C GLN A 57 -19.99 10.10 15.71
N GLN A 58 -18.94 10.78 15.22
CA GLN A 58 -17.94 11.45 16.06
C GLN A 58 -18.51 12.53 16.98
N LYS A 59 -19.72 13.06 16.70
CA LYS A 59 -20.41 14.08 17.52
C LYS A 59 -21.08 13.46 18.76
N CYS A 60 -20.30 12.79 19.60
CA CYS A 60 -20.78 12.17 20.83
C CYS A 60 -20.33 12.97 22.04
N LEU A 61 -21.28 13.41 22.88
CA LEU A 61 -21.02 14.18 24.11
C LEU A 61 -20.18 13.40 25.14
N PHE A 62 -20.20 12.06 25.06
CA PHE A 62 -19.56 11.17 26.02
C PHE A 62 -18.17 10.71 25.59
N ILE A 63 -17.70 11.13 24.41
CA ILE A 63 -16.38 10.76 23.89
C ILE A 63 -15.45 11.97 24.02
N PRO A 64 -14.31 11.82 24.72
CA PRO A 64 -13.30 12.88 24.78
C PRO A 64 -12.74 13.22 23.39
N GLY A 65 -12.60 14.52 23.09
CA GLY A 65 -12.18 14.99 21.76
C GLY A 65 -10.74 14.64 21.36
N ASP A 66 -9.86 14.39 22.33
CA ASP A 66 -8.49 13.93 22.11
C ASP A 66 -8.45 12.53 21.47
N TRP A 67 -9.41 11.66 21.80
CA TRP A 67 -9.54 10.35 21.15
C TRP A 67 -10.04 10.46 19.71
N LEU A 68 -10.89 11.44 19.39
CA LEU A 68 -11.35 11.67 18.01
C LEU A 68 -10.19 12.02 17.07
N GLY A 69 -9.27 12.88 17.52
CA GLY A 69 -8.09 13.25 16.72
C GLY A 69 -7.16 12.06 16.44
N ARG A 70 -7.02 11.13 17.40
CA ARG A 70 -6.22 9.91 17.20
C ARG A 70 -6.85 8.94 16.21
N ILE A 71 -8.19 8.80 16.26
CA ILE A 71 -8.92 7.95 15.32
C ILE A 71 -8.85 8.53 13.91
N GLU A 72 -9.07 9.84 13.75
CA GLU A 72 -8.97 10.52 12.46
C GLU A 72 -7.57 10.39 11.86
N ALA A 73 -6.51 10.58 12.65
CA ALA A 73 -5.13 10.38 12.20
C ALA A 73 -4.89 8.94 11.71
N SER A 74 -5.39 7.94 12.44
CA SER A 74 -5.26 6.53 12.04
C SER A 74 -5.99 6.21 10.73
N LEU A 75 -7.15 6.84 10.48
CA LEU A 75 -7.87 6.69 9.23
C LEU A 75 -7.13 7.37 8.07
N GLN A 76 -6.56 8.54 8.30
CA GLN A 76 -5.76 9.26 7.30
C GLN A 76 -4.51 8.48 6.90
N ASP A 77 -3.83 7.84 7.85
CA ASP A 77 -2.65 7.01 7.58
C ASP A 77 -2.96 5.83 6.65
N VAL A 78 -4.13 5.19 6.84
CA VAL A 78 -4.58 4.11 5.95
C VAL A 78 -4.89 4.67 4.55
N GLY A 79 -5.56 5.80 4.46
CA GLY A 79 -5.86 6.45 3.17
C GLY A 79 -4.59 6.85 2.40
N ALA A 80 -3.55 7.30 3.11
CA ALA A 80 -2.25 7.60 2.51
C ALA A 80 -1.57 6.33 1.95
N GLN A 81 -1.62 5.22 2.68
CA GLN A 81 -1.07 3.93 2.24
C GLN A 81 -1.80 3.36 1.01
N ILE A 82 -3.13 3.46 0.97
CA ILE A 82 -3.93 3.04 -0.20
C ILE A 82 -3.54 3.86 -1.44
N LYS A 83 -3.37 5.18 -1.28
CA LYS A 83 -2.93 6.07 -2.37
C LYS A 83 -1.51 5.75 -2.83
N GLN A 84 -0.60 5.43 -1.90
CA GLN A 84 0.76 5.02 -2.24
C GLN A 84 0.77 3.68 -3.00
N ALA A 85 -0.02 2.70 -2.59
CA ALA A 85 -0.13 1.41 -3.29
C ALA A 85 -0.73 1.51 -4.70
N ARG A 86 -1.46 2.60 -4.99
CA ARG A 86 -1.96 2.94 -6.32
C ARG A 86 -0.92 3.62 -7.22
N GLN A 87 0.13 4.21 -6.64
CA GLN A 87 1.23 4.77 -7.41
C GLN A 87 2.17 3.63 -7.81
N PRO A 88 2.46 3.47 -9.12
CA PRO A 88 3.39 2.45 -9.58
C PRO A 88 4.82 2.72 -9.12
#